data_AF-A0A0N0A7L7-F1
#
_entry.id   AF-A0A0N0A7L7-F1
#
_cell.length_a   1.000
_cell.length_b   1.000
_cell.length_c   1.000
_cell.angle_alpha   90.00
_cell.angle_beta   90.00
_cell.angle_gamma   90.00
#
_symmetry.space_group_name_H-M   'P 1'
#
loop_
_entity.id
_entity.type
_entity.pdbx_description
1 polymer ?
#
loop_
_entity_poly.entity_id
_entity_poly.type
_entity_poly.pdbx_seq_one_letter_code
_entity_poly.pdbx_strand_id
1 'polypeptide(L)'
;MVCPRTRRRDRGVSPKRGDRAAPPPIGDEFDLRFANTEAANGWDHLYRHAAGNLRRAFDKIRSAPRAADDPARHHRLKGKLGSTVWKGQTLERWQYEVTGGGHIWYLVDDANRTAWITYAGTGHPKATD
;
A
#
# COMPACT_ATOMS: atom_id res chain seq x y z
N MET A 1 -34.34 11.45 15.69
CA MET A 1 -33.22 11.30 16.64
C MET A 1 -32.04 10.73 15.87
N VAL A 2 -31.08 11.56 15.46
CA VAL A 2 -29.95 11.14 14.61
C VAL A 2 -28.68 11.14 15.46
N CYS A 3 -28.10 9.95 15.67
CA CYS A 3 -26.79 9.82 16.33
C CYS A 3 -25.70 10.47 15.47
N PRO A 4 -24.83 11.33 16.03
CA PRO A 4 -23.68 11.83 15.29
C PRO A 4 -22.63 10.72 15.20
N ARG A 5 -22.35 10.25 13.98
CA ARG A 5 -21.20 9.36 13.71
C ARG A 5 -19.93 10.13 14.02
N THR A 6 -19.26 9.75 15.10
CA THR A 6 -17.93 10.22 15.48
C THR A 6 -16.97 9.93 14.34
N ARG A 7 -16.49 10.96 13.63
CA ARG A 7 -15.32 10.82 12.75
C ARG A 7 -14.15 10.44 13.65
N ARG A 8 -13.76 9.16 13.66
CA ARG A 8 -12.42 8.79 14.13
C ARG A 8 -11.46 9.54 13.19
N ARG A 9 -10.74 10.53 13.74
CA ARG A 9 -9.57 11.06 13.06
C ARG A 9 -8.59 9.90 12.96
N ASP A 10 -8.39 9.39 11.75
CA ASP A 10 -7.22 8.57 11.45
C ASP A 10 -6.00 9.40 11.85
N ARG A 11 -5.40 9.07 12.99
CA ARG A 11 -4.09 9.61 13.36
C ARG A 11 -3.08 8.89 12.49
N GLY A 12 -2.93 9.35 11.24
CA GLY A 12 -1.79 8.96 10.41
C GLY A 12 -0.50 9.23 11.19
N VAL A 13 0.44 8.29 11.15
CA VAL A 13 1.76 8.49 11.73
C VAL A 13 2.40 9.68 11.03
N SER A 14 2.50 10.80 11.75
CA SER A 14 3.23 11.96 11.28
C SER A 14 4.73 11.70 11.46
N PRO A 15 5.59 12.07 10.50
CA PRO A 15 7.03 11.93 10.63
C PRO A 15 7.54 12.54 11.94
N LYS A 16 8.43 11.84 12.64
CA LYS A 16 9.06 12.27 13.88
C LYS A 16 10.52 12.63 13.69
N ARG A 17 11.08 13.38 14.64
CA ARG A 17 12.52 13.65 14.69
C ARG A 17 13.29 12.33 14.73
N GLY A 18 14.21 12.15 13.77
CA GLY A 18 15.01 10.94 13.64
C GLY A 18 14.46 9.92 12.63
N ASP A 19 13.23 10.10 12.13
CA ASP A 19 12.71 9.27 11.05
C ASP A 19 13.43 9.59 9.73
N ARG A 20 13.57 8.57 8.87
CA ARG A 20 14.08 8.78 7.51
C ARG A 20 13.10 9.68 6.74
N ALA A 21 13.63 10.72 6.09
CA ALA A 21 12.84 11.54 5.18
C ALA A 21 12.54 10.73 3.90
N ALA A 22 11.26 10.64 3.53
CA ALA A 22 10.87 10.05 2.26
C ALA A 22 11.27 11.00 1.11
N PRO A 23 11.87 10.50 0.01
CA PRO A 23 12.19 11.33 -1.14
C PRO A 23 10.88 11.86 -1.77
N PRO A 24 10.80 13.16 -2.10
CA PRO A 24 9.61 13.69 -2.76
C PRO A 24 9.41 13.01 -4.13
N PRO A 25 8.17 12.74 -4.55
CA PRO A 25 7.89 12.26 -5.90
C PRO A 25 8.31 13.29 -6.95
N ILE A 26 8.89 12.81 -8.04
CA ILE A 26 9.26 13.62 -9.22
C ILE A 26 8.46 13.16 -10.44
N GLY A 27 8.31 14.03 -11.44
CA GLY A 27 7.69 13.66 -12.72
C GLY A 27 6.29 13.10 -12.56
N ASP A 28 6.09 11.85 -13.00
CA ASP A 28 4.86 11.05 -12.96
C ASP A 28 4.83 9.95 -11.87
N GLU A 29 5.85 9.89 -11.00
CA GLU A 29 5.93 8.94 -9.89
C GLU A 29 4.79 9.04 -8.86
N PHE A 30 4.46 7.90 -8.26
CA PHE A 30 3.53 7.80 -7.15
C PHE A 30 4.25 7.90 -5.80
N ASP A 31 3.65 8.60 -4.85
CA ASP A 31 4.06 8.52 -3.45
C ASP A 31 3.57 7.20 -2.83
N LEU A 32 4.38 6.55 -2.00
CA LEU A 32 3.99 5.32 -1.31
C LEU A 32 3.73 5.65 0.16
N ARG A 33 2.50 5.42 0.61
CA ARG A 33 2.08 5.77 1.97
C ARG A 33 1.36 4.62 2.64
N PHE A 34 1.59 4.44 3.93
CA PHE A 34 0.84 3.46 4.72
C PHE A 34 -0.59 3.95 4.97
N ALA A 35 -1.56 3.10 4.64
CA ALA A 35 -2.96 3.35 4.94
C ALA A 35 -3.29 3.14 6.43
N ASN A 36 -2.50 2.32 7.13
CA ASN A 36 -2.69 1.98 8.54
C ASN A 36 -1.37 1.53 9.19
N THR A 37 -1.36 1.44 10.53
CA THR A 37 -0.19 1.04 11.32
C THR A 37 0.27 -0.40 11.05
N GLU A 38 -0.67 -1.33 10.83
CA GLU A 38 -0.33 -2.74 10.57
C GLU A 38 0.47 -2.91 9.27
N ALA A 39 0.11 -2.15 8.23
CA ALA A 39 0.88 -2.10 6.99
C ALA A 39 2.30 -1.56 7.21
N ALA A 40 2.47 -0.56 8.09
CA ALA A 40 3.80 -0.05 8.44
C ALA A 40 4.64 -1.08 9.21
N ASN A 41 4.03 -1.78 10.18
CA ASN A 41 4.70 -2.84 10.94
C ASN A 41 5.13 -4.00 10.03
N GLY A 42 4.24 -4.45 9.15
CA GLY A 42 4.54 -5.52 8.21
C GLY A 42 5.56 -5.13 7.14
N TRP A 43 5.59 -3.85 6.75
CA TRP A 43 6.66 -3.29 5.91
C TRP A 43 8.02 -3.38 6.60
N ASP A 44 8.10 -2.98 7.87
CA ASP A 44 9.35 -3.08 8.65
C ASP A 44 9.80 -4.55 8.80
N HIS A 45 8.87 -5.47 9.00
CA HIS A 45 9.17 -6.91 8.99
C HIS A 45 9.75 -7.36 7.64
N LEU A 46 9.11 -7.01 6.52
CA LEU A 46 9.66 -7.30 5.18
C LEU A 46 11.03 -6.64 4.96
N TYR A 47 11.24 -5.43 5.46
CA TYR A 47 12.52 -4.72 5.35
C TYR A 47 13.63 -5.50 6.07
N ARG A 48 13.38 -5.97 7.29
CA ARG A 48 14.36 -6.74 8.08
C ARG A 48 14.76 -8.06 7.42
N HIS A 49 13.83 -8.72 6.72
CA HIS A 49 14.07 -10.05 6.14
C HIS A 49 14.41 -10.06 4.65
N ALA A 50 13.99 -9.04 3.89
CA ALA A 50 14.06 -9.02 2.43
C ALA A 50 14.25 -7.62 1.84
N ALA A 51 15.11 -6.78 2.45
CA ALA A 51 15.33 -5.38 2.07
C ALA A 51 15.51 -5.15 0.55
N GLY A 52 16.33 -5.96 -0.12
CA GLY A 52 16.60 -5.81 -1.56
C GLY A 52 15.37 -6.08 -2.43
N ASN A 53 14.55 -7.07 -2.07
CA ASN A 53 13.30 -7.35 -2.79
C ASN A 53 12.24 -6.28 -2.50
N LEU A 54 12.15 -5.83 -1.25
CA LEU A 54 11.24 -4.76 -0.86
C LEU A 54 11.59 -3.46 -1.57
N ARG A 55 12.88 -3.16 -1.76
CA ARG A 55 13.33 -2.00 -2.54
C ARG A 55 12.89 -2.09 -4.00
N ARG A 56 13.06 -3.25 -4.65
CA ARG A 56 12.57 -3.46 -6.02
C ARG A 56 11.05 -3.30 -6.13
N ALA A 57 10.31 -3.83 -5.16
CA ALA A 57 8.85 -3.64 -5.09
C ALA A 57 8.48 -2.16 -4.95
N PHE A 58 9.16 -1.43 -4.06
CA PHE A 58 8.97 0.00 -3.86
C PHE A 58 9.19 0.78 -5.16
N ASP A 59 10.34 0.59 -5.82
CA ASP A 59 10.68 1.31 -7.05
C ASP A 59 9.68 1.00 -8.18
N LYS A 60 9.26 -0.26 -8.31
CA LYS A 60 8.30 -0.69 -9.33
C LYS A 60 6.91 -0.12 -9.11
N ILE A 61 6.38 -0.17 -7.88
CA ILE A 61 5.07 0.40 -7.55
C ILE A 61 5.09 1.93 -7.70
N ARG A 62 6.19 2.58 -7.31
CA ARG A 62 6.37 4.03 -7.42
C ARG A 62 6.34 4.51 -8.87
N SER A 63 7.06 3.82 -9.75
CA SER A 63 7.18 4.21 -11.17
C SER A 63 6.00 3.75 -12.02
N ALA A 64 5.46 2.56 -11.77
CA ALA A 64 4.43 1.95 -12.60
C ALA A 64 3.49 1.09 -11.75
N PRO A 65 2.57 1.70 -10.97
CA PRO A 65 1.70 0.98 -10.03
C PRO A 65 0.75 -0.02 -10.70
N ARG A 66 0.53 0.11 -12.01
CA ARG A 66 -0.33 -0.79 -12.81
C ARG A 66 0.43 -1.60 -13.86
N ALA A 67 1.75 -1.74 -13.70
CA ALA A 67 2.51 -2.57 -14.62
C ALA A 67 1.98 -4.01 -14.62
N ALA A 68 1.94 -4.61 -15.81
CA ALA A 68 1.45 -5.97 -16.03
C ALA A 68 2.50 -6.82 -16.79
N ASP A 69 3.77 -6.43 -16.71
CA ASP A 69 4.91 -7.11 -17.32
C ASP A 69 5.30 -8.41 -16.58
N ASP A 70 4.93 -8.54 -15.31
CA ASP A 70 5.01 -9.79 -14.54
C ASP A 70 3.70 -10.04 -13.78
N PRO A 71 2.65 -10.58 -14.44
CA PRO A 71 1.35 -10.79 -13.82
C PRO A 71 1.36 -11.79 -12.65
N ALA A 72 2.37 -12.66 -12.56
CA ALA A 72 2.48 -13.60 -11.45
C ALA A 72 2.79 -12.84 -10.15
N ARG A 73 3.72 -11.89 -10.22
CA ARG A 73 4.14 -11.08 -9.06
C ARG A 73 3.30 -9.82 -8.86
N HIS A 74 2.89 -9.17 -9.93
CA HIS A 74 2.29 -7.84 -9.90
C HIS A 74 1.00 -7.83 -10.71
N HIS A 75 -0.14 -7.80 -10.02
CA HIS A 75 -1.44 -7.81 -10.67
C HIS A 75 -2.53 -7.14 -9.83
N ARG A 76 -3.59 -6.72 -10.50
CA ARG A 76 -4.82 -6.28 -9.83
C ARG A 76 -5.52 -7.47 -9.18
N LEU A 77 -5.96 -7.30 -7.94
CA LEU A 77 -6.79 -8.32 -7.29
C LEU A 77 -8.15 -8.43 -7.98
N LYS A 78 -8.80 -9.59 -7.85
CA LYS A 78 -10.04 -9.93 -8.57
C LYS A 78 -11.25 -9.98 -7.63
N GLY A 79 -12.44 -9.94 -8.23
CA GLY A 79 -13.72 -10.04 -7.52
C GLY A 79 -13.91 -8.90 -6.50
N LYS A 80 -14.53 -9.21 -5.36
CA LYS A 80 -14.79 -8.24 -4.28
C LYS A 80 -13.51 -7.58 -3.72
N LEU A 81 -12.35 -8.24 -3.87
CA LEU A 81 -11.07 -7.71 -3.38
C LEU A 81 -10.40 -6.75 -4.35
N GLY A 82 -10.85 -6.69 -5.61
CA GLY A 82 -10.20 -5.92 -6.67
C GLY A 82 -10.39 -4.40 -6.59
N SER A 83 -11.26 -3.94 -5.71
CA SER A 83 -11.43 -2.53 -5.38
C SER A 83 -11.97 -2.36 -3.95
N THR A 84 -11.82 -1.17 -3.40
CA THR A 84 -12.42 -0.82 -2.12
C THR A 84 -12.68 0.68 -2.03
N VAL A 85 -13.58 1.09 -1.14
CA VAL A 85 -13.81 2.51 -0.87
C VAL A 85 -12.73 3.00 0.09
N TRP A 86 -11.97 3.99 -0.34
CA TRP A 86 -10.95 4.67 0.45
C TRP A 86 -11.20 6.18 0.39
N LYS A 87 -11.37 6.80 1.56
CA LYS A 87 -11.66 8.24 1.68
C LYS A 87 -12.81 8.72 0.78
N GLY A 88 -13.83 7.88 0.59
CA GLY A 88 -15.01 8.19 -0.23
C GLY A 88 -14.87 7.92 -1.72
N GLN A 89 -13.72 7.45 -2.19
CA GLN A 89 -13.48 7.08 -3.58
C GLN A 89 -13.29 5.56 -3.70
N THR A 90 -13.87 4.96 -4.74
CA THR A 90 -13.57 3.57 -5.09
C THR A 90 -12.21 3.51 -5.78
N LEU A 91 -11.24 2.87 -5.15
CA LEU A 91 -9.89 2.68 -5.68
C LEU A 91 -9.65 1.21 -6.03
N GLU A 92 -8.88 0.97 -7.08
CA GLU A 92 -8.42 -0.36 -7.43
C GLU A 92 -7.42 -0.88 -6.41
N ARG A 93 -7.47 -2.18 -6.11
CA ARG A 93 -6.50 -2.83 -5.24
C ARG A 93 -5.57 -3.73 -6.06
N TRP A 94 -4.28 -3.56 -5.83
CA TRP A 94 -3.21 -4.26 -6.49
C TRP A 94 -2.35 -5.03 -5.49
N GLN A 95 -1.76 -6.13 -5.95
CA GLN A 95 -0.80 -6.94 -5.22
C GLN A 95 0.57 -6.86 -5.89
N TYR A 96 1.61 -6.81 -5.08
CA TYR A 96 2.99 -7.08 -5.48
C TYR A 96 3.59 -8.16 -4.57
N GLU A 97 4.11 -9.23 -5.16
CA GLU A 97 4.87 -10.27 -4.46
C GLU A 97 6.31 -9.81 -4.22
N VAL A 98 6.68 -9.65 -2.96
CA VAL A 98 8.03 -9.27 -2.52
C VAL A 98 8.92 -10.50 -2.41
N THR A 99 8.39 -11.60 -1.91
CA THR A 99 9.05 -12.92 -1.82
C THR A 99 8.01 -14.01 -2.06
N GLY A 100 8.41 -15.27 -2.24
CA GLY A 100 7.48 -16.40 -2.46
C GLY A 100 6.41 -16.65 -1.37
N GLY A 101 6.35 -15.82 -0.33
CA GLY A 101 5.22 -15.75 0.60
C GLY A 101 4.97 -14.36 1.18
N GLY A 102 5.70 -13.33 0.74
CA GLY A 102 5.61 -11.96 1.24
C GLY A 102 4.93 -11.06 0.21
N HIS A 103 3.90 -10.33 0.62
CA HIS A 103 3.08 -9.53 -0.29
C HIS A 103 2.91 -8.10 0.21
N ILE A 104 2.74 -7.18 -0.75
CA ILE A 104 2.21 -5.84 -0.54
C ILE A 104 0.87 -5.76 -1.23
N TRP A 105 -0.18 -5.34 -0.53
CA TRP A 105 -1.43 -4.90 -1.15
C TRP A 105 -1.57 -3.39 -1.01
N TYR A 106 -1.89 -2.72 -2.11
CA TYR A 106 -2.04 -1.27 -2.14
C TYR A 106 -3.20 -0.83 -3.01
N LEU A 107 -3.69 0.38 -2.75
CA LEU A 107 -4.70 1.07 -3.55
C LEU A 107 -4.04 2.12 -4.42
N VAL A 108 -4.50 2.26 -5.66
CA VAL A 108 -4.00 3.27 -6.58
C VAL A 108 -4.93 4.48 -6.59
N ASP A 109 -4.44 5.61 -6.09
CA ASP A 109 -5.11 6.90 -6.05
C ASP A 109 -4.45 7.84 -7.07
N ASP A 110 -5.00 7.87 -8.29
CA ASP A 110 -4.46 8.69 -9.38
C ASP A 110 -4.61 10.20 -9.11
N ALA A 111 -5.67 10.61 -8.41
CA ALA A 111 -5.94 12.01 -8.13
C ALA A 111 -4.86 12.64 -7.24
N ASN A 112 -4.37 11.87 -6.25
CA ASN A 112 -3.30 12.30 -5.35
C ASN A 112 -1.94 11.69 -5.71
N ARG A 113 -1.86 10.93 -6.80
CA ARG A 113 -0.70 10.13 -7.22
C ARG A 113 -0.06 9.41 -6.04
N THR A 114 -0.88 8.65 -5.32
CA THR A 114 -0.48 7.92 -4.12
C THR A 114 -0.84 6.44 -4.25
N ALA A 115 0.13 5.56 -3.98
CA ALA A 115 -0.10 4.15 -3.72
C ALA A 115 -0.27 3.95 -2.20
N TRP A 116 -1.52 3.74 -1.77
CA TRP A 116 -1.84 3.52 -0.35
C TRP A 116 -1.63 2.07 0.02
N ILE A 117 -0.55 1.76 0.72
CA ILE A 117 -0.22 0.42 1.22
C ILE A 117 -1.20 0.04 2.31
N THR A 118 -2.11 -0.88 2.00
CA THR A 118 -3.15 -1.39 2.91
C THR A 118 -2.71 -2.63 3.68
N TYR A 119 -1.75 -3.38 3.12
CA TYR A 119 -1.14 -4.55 3.74
C TYR A 119 0.30 -4.70 3.26
N ALA A 120 1.18 -5.11 4.18
CA ALA A 120 2.51 -5.63 3.89
C ALA A 120 2.77 -6.76 4.88
N GLY A 121 3.38 -7.86 4.46
CA GLY A 121 3.73 -8.94 5.39
C GLY A 121 3.88 -10.29 4.73
N THR A 122 4.19 -11.30 5.56
CA THR A 122 4.25 -12.71 5.17
C THR A 122 2.88 -13.36 5.31
N GLY A 123 2.47 -14.12 4.30
CA GLY A 123 1.13 -14.72 4.19
C GLY A 123 0.15 -13.82 3.43
N HIS A 124 -1.00 -14.38 3.06
CA HIS A 124 -2.10 -13.56 2.59
C HIS A 124 -2.82 -12.95 3.81
N PRO A 125 -3.14 -11.65 3.80
CA PRO A 125 -4.01 -11.10 4.83
C PRO A 125 -5.31 -11.91 4.81
N LYS A 126 -5.87 -12.20 5.99
CA LYS A 126 -7.22 -12.79 6.09
C LYS A 126 -8.17 -11.81 5.40
N ALA A 127 -8.50 -12.10 4.14
CA ALA A 127 -9.50 -11.37 3.40
C ALA A 127 -10.78 -11.48 4.21
N THR A 128 -11.14 -10.41 4.90
CA THR A 128 -12.45 -10.32 5.55
C THR A 128 -13.44 -10.12 4.41
N ASP A 129 -14.35 -11.09 4.25
CA ASP A 129 -15.49 -11.07 3.30
C ASP A 129 -16.38 -9.84 3.52
#